data_AF-A0A8B8HWT1-F1
#
_entry.id   AF-A0A8B8HWT1-F1
#
_cell.length_a   1.000
_cell.length_b   1.000
_cell.length_c   1.000
_cell.angle_alpha   90.00
_cell.angle_beta   90.00
_cell.angle_gamma   90.00
#
_symmetry.space_group_name_H-M   'P 1'
#
loop_
_entity.id
_entity.type
_entity.pdbx_description
1 polymer ?
#
loop_
_entity_poly.entity_id
_entity_poly.type
_entity_poly.pdbx_seq_one_letter_code
_entity_poly.pdbx_strand_id
1 'polypeptide(L)'
;MGGKTKQSQRTKNNVRPSSSGRSAELLSNTIKVDSSFGALGHGKPLPVLFSTLGVSNIDLGLSPEYSVCFKKLNKKDPITKTKALQELTELVKNSNVDEVVAALPSWAHFYQTLIIDSDRRVREAAQLCHGALVSASGRRAAPQLRRLLPAWLLARHDDHAPVSAQAHAQLKMTFPESKLGEAISFCKSEIMSLLIDNLTGNAEAMLSKKLDNPEEREIQIVRVLCSSLRALDLFLTELPEVHNDWLWDAIEPLLQANTFWKLAAHQSQNIR
;
A
#
# COMPACT_ATOMS: atom_id res chain seq x y z
N MET A 1 -26.75 27.10 66.80
CA MET A 1 -25.33 27.49 66.62
C MET A 1 -24.74 26.63 65.51
N GLY A 2 -24.21 27.25 64.45
CA GLY A 2 -23.32 26.58 63.47
C GLY A 2 -23.87 26.38 62.05
N GLY A 3 -24.12 27.46 61.32
CA GLY A 3 -24.35 27.41 59.86
C GLY A 3 -23.06 27.04 59.12
N LYS A 4 -23.14 26.13 58.14
CA LYS A 4 -22.03 25.74 57.27
C LYS A 4 -22.00 26.62 56.03
N THR A 5 -20.89 27.34 55.89
CA THR A 5 -20.48 28.22 54.79
C THR A 5 -20.23 27.43 53.51
N LYS A 6 -20.91 27.82 52.42
CA LYS A 6 -20.56 27.44 51.04
C LYS A 6 -19.30 28.20 50.62
N GLN A 7 -18.22 27.49 50.31
CA GLN A 7 -17.04 28.08 49.69
C GLN A 7 -17.17 27.95 48.17
N SER A 8 -17.44 29.08 47.52
CA SER A 8 -17.48 29.24 46.07
C SER A 8 -16.07 29.16 45.48
N GLN A 9 -15.85 28.23 44.57
CA GLN A 9 -14.60 28.07 43.83
C GLN A 9 -14.47 29.23 42.83
N ARG A 10 -13.58 30.17 43.12
CA ARG A 10 -13.30 31.37 42.31
C ARG A 10 -12.30 31.00 41.21
N THR A 11 -12.78 30.75 39.99
CA THR A 11 -11.94 30.63 38.80
C THR A 11 -11.50 32.02 38.32
N LYS A 12 -10.17 32.23 38.19
CA LYS A 12 -9.60 33.39 37.51
C LYS A 12 -9.93 33.30 36.00
N ASN A 13 -10.23 34.44 35.39
CA ASN A 13 -10.62 34.63 33.99
C ASN A 13 -11.97 34.03 33.61
N ASN A 14 -13.05 34.76 33.94
CA ASN A 14 -14.45 34.76 33.47
C ASN A 14 -14.81 33.96 32.17
N VAL A 15 -14.42 32.69 32.06
CA VAL A 15 -14.71 31.79 30.96
C VAL A 15 -15.86 30.90 31.40
N ARG A 16 -17.01 31.09 30.74
CA ARG A 16 -18.18 30.22 30.92
C ARG A 16 -17.82 28.79 30.48
N PRO A 17 -18.16 27.75 31.25
CA PRO A 17 -18.03 26.38 30.75
C PRO A 17 -19.03 26.18 29.61
N SER A 18 -18.52 25.78 28.44
CA SER A 18 -19.34 25.49 27.27
C SER A 18 -20.29 24.32 27.55
N SER A 19 -21.59 24.58 27.59
CA SER A 19 -22.63 23.56 27.72
C SER A 19 -22.75 22.77 26.42
N SER A 20 -22.49 21.46 26.49
CA SER A 20 -22.54 20.51 25.37
C SER A 20 -23.91 20.34 24.70
N GLY A 21 -24.99 20.87 25.30
CA GLY A 21 -26.35 20.74 24.76
C GLY A 21 -26.59 21.50 23.45
N ARG A 22 -25.94 22.66 23.25
CA ARG A 22 -26.23 23.52 22.09
C ARG A 22 -25.57 23.06 20.79
N SER A 23 -24.59 22.16 20.87
CA SER A 23 -23.94 21.56 19.69
C SER A 23 -24.76 20.41 19.09
N ALA A 24 -25.65 19.78 19.87
CA ALA A 24 -26.48 18.68 19.41
C ALA A 24 -27.64 19.17 18.50
N GLU A 25 -28.15 20.38 18.72
CA GLU A 25 -29.27 20.94 17.94
C GLU A 25 -28.84 21.47 16.56
N LEU A 26 -27.56 21.77 16.36
CA LEU A 26 -27.04 22.18 15.03
C LEU A 26 -26.78 21.00 14.10
N LEU A 27 -26.74 19.76 14.62
CA LEU A 27 -26.59 18.54 13.84
C LEU A 27 -27.93 17.99 13.30
N SER A 28 -29.07 18.35 13.89
CA SER A 28 -30.37 17.82 13.49
C SER A 28 -31.02 18.56 12.31
N ASN A 29 -30.61 19.79 12.00
CA ASN A 29 -31.32 20.63 11.03
C ASN A 29 -30.64 20.85 9.66
N THR A 30 -29.57 20.11 9.35
CA THR A 30 -28.95 20.19 8.01
C THR A 30 -28.95 18.82 7.33
N ILE A 31 -30.14 18.25 7.15
CA ILE A 31 -30.37 17.19 6.16
C ILE A 31 -30.88 17.89 4.90
N LYS A 32 -29.95 18.41 4.09
CA LYS A 32 -30.15 18.53 2.65
C LYS A 32 -29.29 17.47 2.01
N VAL A 33 -29.97 16.51 1.42
CA VAL A 33 -29.45 15.35 0.73
C VAL A 33 -28.69 15.83 -0.50
N ASP A 34 -27.37 15.68 -0.49
CA ASP A 34 -26.57 15.59 -1.70
C ASP A 34 -25.86 14.24 -1.72
N SER A 35 -26.05 13.55 -2.84
CA SER A 35 -25.70 12.16 -3.11
C SER A 35 -24.19 11.95 -3.25
N SER A 36 -23.46 12.05 -2.15
CA SER A 36 -22.04 11.68 -2.07
C SER A 36 -21.72 10.92 -0.79
N PHE A 37 -22.63 10.02 -0.39
CA PHE A 37 -22.49 9.19 0.81
C PHE A 37 -21.66 7.93 0.50
N GLY A 38 -20.35 8.02 0.77
CA GLY A 38 -19.42 6.91 0.63
C GLY A 38 -18.06 7.21 1.25
N ALA A 39 -18.01 7.68 2.50
CA ALA A 39 -16.74 7.84 3.22
C ALA A 39 -16.95 7.93 4.75
N LEU A 40 -17.18 6.80 5.41
CA LEU A 40 -16.93 6.63 6.84
C LEU A 40 -15.96 5.46 7.04
N GLY A 41 -14.72 5.67 6.62
CA GLY A 41 -13.58 4.79 6.88
C GLY A 41 -12.32 5.65 6.94
N HIS A 42 -11.65 5.70 8.09
CA HIS A 42 -10.47 6.54 8.35
C HIS A 42 -9.18 5.98 7.70
N GLY A 43 -9.26 5.59 6.43
CA GLY A 43 -8.10 5.30 5.59
C GLY A 43 -8.03 6.34 4.48
N LYS A 44 -6.91 7.04 4.34
CA LYS A 44 -6.69 7.86 3.14
C LYS A 44 -6.85 6.95 1.91
N PRO A 45 -7.50 7.40 0.82
CA PRO A 45 -7.53 6.64 -0.43
C PRO A 45 -6.08 6.32 -0.82
N LEU A 46 -5.84 5.09 -1.29
CA LEU A 46 -4.53 4.62 -1.74
C LEU A 46 -3.88 5.68 -2.65
N PRO A 47 -2.53 5.80 -2.65
CA PRO A 47 -1.86 6.42 -3.79
C PRO A 47 -2.40 5.75 -5.06
N VAL A 48 -2.90 6.56 -5.98
CA VAL A 48 -3.59 6.15 -7.22
C VAL A 48 -2.80 5.13 -8.07
N LEU A 49 -1.48 5.00 -7.87
CA LEU A 49 -0.63 3.89 -8.34
C LEU A 49 -1.22 2.49 -8.10
N PHE A 50 -2.05 2.32 -7.07
CA PHE A 50 -2.72 1.04 -6.76
C PHE A 50 -4.22 1.21 -6.52
N SER A 51 -4.82 2.29 -7.04
CA SER A 51 -6.25 2.61 -6.81
C SER A 51 -7.21 1.52 -7.27
N THR A 52 -6.80 0.71 -8.24
CA THR A 52 -7.59 -0.40 -8.78
C THR A 52 -7.73 -1.57 -7.82
N LEU A 53 -7.00 -1.59 -6.70
CA LEU A 53 -6.95 -2.71 -5.75
C LEU A 53 -7.85 -2.54 -4.50
N GLY A 54 -8.79 -1.60 -4.53
CA GLY A 54 -9.92 -1.50 -3.61
C GLY A 54 -9.61 -1.08 -2.16
N VAL A 55 -10.57 -0.40 -1.54
CA VAL A 55 -10.53 -0.01 -0.12
C VAL A 55 -10.97 -1.20 0.73
N SER A 56 -10.04 -1.78 1.48
CA SER A 56 -10.31 -2.85 2.45
C SER A 56 -10.63 -2.26 3.83
N ASN A 57 -11.49 -2.91 4.62
CA ASN A 57 -11.67 -2.59 6.04
C ASN A 57 -10.36 -2.94 6.80
N ILE A 58 -9.56 -1.92 7.10
CA ILE A 58 -8.16 -2.06 7.54
C ILE A 58 -8.03 -2.49 9.02
N ASP A 59 -9.10 -2.40 9.82
CA ASP A 59 -9.01 -2.59 11.28
C ASP A 59 -9.93 -3.68 11.86
N LEU A 60 -10.68 -4.41 11.02
CA LEU A 60 -11.65 -5.37 11.52
C LEU A 60 -10.96 -6.67 11.98
N GLY A 61 -11.06 -7.01 13.27
CA GLY A 61 -10.54 -8.28 13.80
C GLY A 61 -9.04 -8.29 14.11
N LEU A 62 -8.36 -7.14 14.07
CA LEU A 62 -6.96 -7.04 14.46
C LEU A 62 -6.78 -7.05 15.98
N SER A 63 -5.71 -7.69 16.45
CA SER A 63 -5.26 -7.48 17.82
C SER A 63 -4.81 -6.02 18.04
N PRO A 64 -4.76 -5.54 19.30
CA PRO A 64 -4.23 -4.23 19.62
C PRO A 64 -2.79 -4.01 19.11
N GLU A 65 -1.95 -5.03 19.18
CA GLU A 65 -0.53 -4.99 18.79
C GLU A 65 -0.37 -4.81 17.27
N TYR A 66 -1.12 -5.58 16.47
CA TYR A 66 -1.15 -5.39 15.01
C TYR A 66 -1.67 -4.00 14.65
N SER A 67 -2.76 -3.58 15.30
CA SER A 67 -3.36 -2.26 15.07
C SER A 67 -2.37 -1.12 15.33
N VAL A 68 -1.57 -1.22 16.39
CA VAL A 68 -0.52 -0.24 16.71
C VAL A 68 0.56 -0.22 15.63
N CYS A 69 1.04 -1.37 15.18
CA CYS A 69 2.04 -1.46 14.11
C CYS A 69 1.53 -0.80 12.83
N PHE A 70 0.33 -1.16 12.35
CA PHE A 70 -0.26 -0.56 11.15
C PHE A 70 -0.49 0.95 11.27
N LYS A 71 -0.91 1.45 12.43
CA LYS A 71 -1.03 2.91 12.68
C LYS A 71 0.31 3.63 12.55
N LYS A 72 1.43 3.02 12.97
CA LYS A 72 2.76 3.61 12.82
C LYS A 72 3.20 3.70 11.35
N LEU A 73 2.72 2.82 10.46
CA LEU A 73 3.04 2.84 9.03
C LEU A 73 2.47 4.07 8.29
N ASN A 74 1.42 4.69 8.83
CA ASN A 74 0.85 5.94 8.30
C ASN A 74 1.74 7.18 8.54
N LYS A 75 2.76 7.09 9.38
CA LYS A 75 3.66 8.21 9.66
C LYS A 75 4.52 8.52 8.45
N LYS A 76 4.97 9.76 8.30
CA LYS A 76 5.90 10.14 7.22
C LYS A 76 7.34 9.72 7.50
N ASP A 77 7.72 9.70 8.78
CA ASP A 77 9.09 9.41 9.22
C ASP A 77 9.54 7.97 8.88
N PRO A 78 10.61 7.80 8.08
CA PRO A 78 11.06 6.47 7.66
C PRO A 78 11.61 5.63 8.82
N ILE A 79 12.17 6.25 9.86
CA ILE A 79 12.67 5.52 11.04
C ILE A 79 11.49 4.88 11.79
N THR A 80 10.40 5.61 12.00
CA THR A 80 9.18 5.10 12.62
C THR A 80 8.57 3.97 11.82
N LYS A 81 8.50 4.08 10.49
CA LYS A 81 8.03 2.99 9.61
C LYS A 81 8.92 1.76 9.72
N THR A 82 10.24 1.95 9.64
CA THR A 82 11.21 0.84 9.71
C THR A 82 11.09 0.08 11.03
N LYS A 83 11.01 0.80 12.17
CA LYS A 83 10.79 0.18 13.48
C LYS A 83 9.45 -0.56 13.55
N ALA A 84 8.38 0.04 13.02
CA ALA A 84 7.06 -0.60 12.99
C ALA A 84 7.05 -1.88 12.14
N LEU A 85 7.79 -1.91 11.02
CA LEU A 85 7.94 -3.11 10.19
C LEU A 85 8.75 -4.20 10.88
N GLN A 86 9.80 -3.82 11.61
CA GLN A 86 10.59 -4.75 12.42
C GLN A 86 9.77 -5.34 13.58
N GLU A 87 9.04 -4.49 14.31
CA GLU A 87 8.09 -4.91 15.36
C GLU A 87 7.02 -5.84 14.80
N LEU A 88 6.41 -5.50 13.65
CA LEU A 88 5.40 -6.32 12.99
C LEU A 88 5.97 -7.67 12.53
N THR A 89 7.19 -7.68 12.02
CA THR A 89 7.88 -8.92 11.62
C THR A 89 8.08 -9.85 12.81
N GLU A 90 8.47 -9.30 13.96
CA GLU A 90 8.64 -10.08 15.19
C GLU A 90 7.30 -10.53 15.76
N LEU A 91 6.28 -9.68 15.71
CA LEU A 91 4.91 -10.04 16.11
C LEU A 91 4.40 -11.23 15.30
N VAL A 92 4.57 -11.21 13.97
CA VAL A 92 4.16 -12.31 13.08
C VAL A 92 4.83 -13.64 13.43
N LYS A 93 6.10 -13.62 13.84
CA LYS A 93 6.83 -14.83 14.24
C LYS A 93 6.32 -15.43 15.55
N ASN A 94 5.75 -14.59 16.42
CA ASN A 94 5.27 -14.97 17.75
C ASN A 94 3.74 -15.14 17.84
N SER A 95 3.00 -14.74 16.79
CA SER A 95 1.56 -14.92 16.67
C SER A 95 1.18 -16.32 16.21
N ASN A 96 -0.03 -16.74 16.56
CA ASN A 96 -0.66 -17.87 15.88
C ASN A 96 -1.07 -17.49 14.45
N VAL A 97 -1.29 -18.50 13.63
CA VAL A 97 -1.63 -18.34 12.22
C VAL A 97 -2.90 -17.52 11.99
N ASP A 98 -3.91 -17.63 12.85
CA ASP A 98 -5.20 -16.97 12.66
C ASP A 98 -5.09 -15.44 12.82
N GLU A 99 -4.27 -14.99 13.78
CA GLU A 99 -3.93 -13.57 13.94
C GLU A 99 -3.19 -13.00 12.71
N VAL A 100 -2.21 -13.75 12.20
CA VAL A 100 -1.45 -13.36 11.00
C VAL A 100 -2.39 -13.23 9.81
N VAL A 101 -3.31 -14.19 9.64
CA VAL A 101 -4.29 -14.18 8.55
C VAL A 101 -5.26 -13.01 8.68
N ALA A 102 -5.70 -12.68 9.89
CA ALA A 102 -6.53 -11.49 10.16
C ALA A 102 -5.81 -10.18 9.80
N ALA A 103 -4.47 -10.15 9.88
CA ALA A 103 -3.65 -8.99 9.51
C ALA A 103 -3.44 -8.81 7.99
N LEU A 104 -3.67 -9.84 7.17
CA LEU A 104 -3.38 -9.81 5.73
C LEU A 104 -4.13 -8.72 4.94
N PRO A 105 -5.43 -8.43 5.17
CA PRO A 105 -6.12 -7.36 4.46
C PRO A 105 -5.49 -5.98 4.69
N SER A 106 -5.06 -5.73 5.93
CA SER A 106 -4.38 -4.49 6.34
C SER A 106 -2.98 -4.45 5.77
N TRP A 107 -2.25 -5.57 5.80
CA TRP A 107 -0.95 -5.67 5.16
C TRP A 107 -1.01 -5.39 3.66
N ALA A 108 -1.96 -6.01 2.94
CA ALA A 108 -2.14 -5.80 1.51
C ALA A 108 -2.39 -4.33 1.16
N HIS A 109 -3.10 -3.60 2.02
CA HIS A 109 -3.27 -2.15 1.87
C HIS A 109 -1.94 -1.38 2.00
N PHE A 110 -1.15 -1.63 3.05
CA PHE A 110 0.08 -0.87 3.26
C PHE A 110 1.21 -1.27 2.31
N TYR A 111 1.34 -2.55 1.99
CA TYR A 111 2.44 -3.11 1.20
C TYR A 111 2.63 -2.38 -0.13
N GLN A 112 1.53 -2.12 -0.83
CA GLN A 112 1.49 -1.37 -2.10
C GLN A 112 2.23 -0.03 -2.03
N THR A 113 2.11 0.67 -0.90
CA THR A 113 2.74 1.98 -0.72
C THR A 113 4.15 1.91 -0.15
N LEU A 114 4.46 0.85 0.60
CA LEU A 114 5.75 0.65 1.25
C LEU A 114 6.82 0.19 0.26
N ILE A 115 6.46 -0.62 -0.74
CA ILE A 115 7.41 -1.08 -1.77
C ILE A 115 7.93 0.05 -2.67
N ILE A 116 7.23 1.17 -2.71
CA ILE A 116 7.68 2.35 -3.45
C ILE A 116 8.23 3.44 -2.55
N ASP A 117 8.39 3.21 -1.24
CA ASP A 117 8.87 4.23 -0.30
C ASP A 117 10.21 4.83 -0.74
N SER A 118 10.43 6.12 -0.49
CA SER A 118 11.66 6.80 -0.90
C SER A 118 12.85 6.27 -0.12
N ASP A 119 12.66 5.88 1.14
CA ASP A 119 13.71 5.30 1.97
C ASP A 119 13.87 3.80 1.68
N ARG A 120 15.06 3.43 1.20
CA ARG A 120 15.42 2.04 0.91
C ARG A 120 15.34 1.10 2.12
N ARG A 121 15.55 1.60 3.34
CA ARG A 121 15.45 0.81 4.58
C ARG A 121 14.00 0.46 4.90
N VAL A 122 13.06 1.36 4.58
CA VAL A 122 11.63 1.06 4.69
C VAL A 122 11.25 -0.04 3.70
N ARG A 123 11.74 0.04 2.45
CA ARG A 123 11.49 -0.98 1.42
C ARG A 123 12.07 -2.34 1.81
N GLU A 124 13.29 -2.37 2.33
CA GLU A 124 13.94 -3.59 2.81
C GLU A 124 13.18 -4.22 3.98
N ALA A 125 12.85 -3.43 5.01
CA ALA A 125 12.06 -3.91 6.14
C ALA A 125 10.66 -4.39 5.70
N ALA A 126 10.08 -3.77 4.67
CA ALA A 126 8.80 -4.18 4.11
C ALA A 126 8.88 -5.55 3.43
N GLN A 127 9.98 -5.88 2.73
CA GLN A 127 10.17 -7.22 2.16
C GLN A 127 10.38 -8.27 3.24
N LEU A 128 11.18 -7.98 4.28
CA LEU A 128 11.32 -8.90 5.41
C LEU A 128 9.97 -9.20 6.08
N CYS A 129 9.17 -8.17 6.32
CA CYS A 129 7.83 -8.31 6.88
C CYS A 129 6.89 -9.06 5.94
N HIS A 130 6.93 -8.78 4.64
CA HIS A 130 6.15 -9.48 3.62
C HIS A 130 6.41 -10.98 3.66
N GLY A 131 7.68 -11.38 3.65
CA GLY A 131 8.09 -12.78 3.69
C GLY A 131 7.61 -13.49 4.96
N ALA A 132 7.70 -12.83 6.12
CA ALA A 132 7.20 -13.39 7.38
C ALA A 132 5.69 -13.64 7.32
N LEU A 133 4.91 -12.66 6.87
CA LEU A 133 3.45 -12.75 6.75
C LEU A 133 3.01 -13.85 5.79
N VAL A 134 3.60 -13.90 4.59
CA VAL A 134 3.25 -14.90 3.58
C VAL A 134 3.69 -16.29 4.01
N SER A 135 4.88 -16.43 4.60
CA SER A 135 5.37 -17.72 5.13
C SER A 135 4.47 -18.27 6.23
N ALA A 136 4.11 -17.45 7.22
CA ALA A 136 3.23 -17.87 8.32
C ALA A 136 1.79 -18.15 7.84
N SER A 137 1.29 -17.40 6.86
CA SER A 137 -0.06 -17.56 6.33
C SER A 137 -0.19 -18.75 5.37
N GLY A 138 0.87 -19.10 4.63
CA GLY A 138 0.84 -20.11 3.58
C GLY A 138 -0.28 -19.85 2.56
N ARG A 139 -1.02 -20.89 2.18
CA ARG A 139 -2.12 -20.80 1.21
C ARG A 139 -3.26 -19.86 1.63
N ARG A 140 -3.38 -19.52 2.92
CA ARG A 140 -4.39 -18.58 3.42
C ARG A 140 -4.12 -17.13 2.98
N ALA A 141 -2.94 -16.85 2.39
CA ALA A 141 -2.66 -15.58 1.75
C ALA A 141 -3.37 -15.40 0.37
N ALA A 142 -3.85 -16.49 -0.23
CA ALA A 142 -4.46 -16.47 -1.57
C ALA A 142 -5.58 -15.42 -1.76
N PRO A 143 -6.50 -15.18 -0.80
CA PRO A 143 -7.54 -14.15 -0.94
C PRO A 143 -7.00 -12.73 -1.11
N GLN A 144 -5.78 -12.46 -0.64
CA GLN A 144 -5.13 -11.15 -0.79
C GLN A 144 -4.13 -11.11 -1.96
N LEU A 145 -3.92 -12.23 -2.67
CA LEU A 145 -2.84 -12.36 -3.64
C LEU A 145 -2.97 -11.35 -4.80
N ARG A 146 -4.18 -11.10 -5.29
CA ARG A 146 -4.46 -10.07 -6.31
C ARG A 146 -4.02 -8.66 -5.90
N ARG A 147 -3.98 -8.37 -4.60
CA ARG A 147 -3.53 -7.08 -4.06
C ARG A 147 -2.04 -7.05 -3.75
N LEU A 148 -1.44 -8.21 -3.48
CA LEU A 148 -0.05 -8.36 -3.06
C LEU A 148 0.89 -8.59 -4.25
N LEU A 149 0.55 -9.53 -5.15
CA LEU A 149 1.43 -9.99 -6.21
C LEU A 149 1.86 -8.87 -7.18
N PRO A 150 0.99 -7.95 -7.64
CA PRO A 150 1.43 -6.87 -8.52
C PRO A 150 2.57 -6.03 -7.93
N ALA A 151 2.42 -5.59 -6.67
CA ALA A 151 3.44 -4.84 -5.95
C ALA A 151 4.69 -5.69 -5.66
N TRP A 152 4.50 -6.99 -5.40
CA TRP A 152 5.60 -7.91 -5.13
C TRP A 152 6.49 -8.14 -6.37
N LEU A 153 5.89 -8.21 -7.56
CA LEU A 153 6.65 -8.30 -8.82
C LEU A 153 7.48 -7.04 -9.06
N LEU A 154 6.97 -5.84 -8.72
CA LEU A 154 7.79 -4.62 -8.78
C LEU A 154 8.97 -4.68 -7.80
N ALA A 155 8.74 -5.11 -6.56
CA ALA A 155 9.78 -5.20 -5.54
C ALA A 155 10.91 -6.17 -5.91
N ARG A 156 10.61 -7.21 -6.69
CA ARG A 156 11.63 -8.12 -7.27
C ARG A 156 12.66 -7.38 -8.11
N HIS A 157 12.29 -6.25 -8.70
CA HIS A 157 13.11 -5.44 -9.58
C HIS A 157 13.45 -4.07 -8.97
N ASP A 158 13.50 -3.98 -7.64
CA ASP A 158 13.97 -2.78 -6.94
C ASP A 158 15.44 -2.47 -7.28
N ASP A 159 15.80 -1.19 -7.34
CA ASP A 159 17.18 -0.74 -7.60
C ASP A 159 18.12 -1.05 -6.42
N HIS A 160 17.57 -1.22 -5.21
CA HIS A 160 18.32 -1.61 -4.04
C HIS A 160 18.44 -3.14 -3.95
N ALA A 161 19.64 -3.65 -4.22
CA ALA A 161 19.92 -5.09 -4.30
C ALA A 161 19.38 -5.93 -3.13
N PRO A 162 19.45 -5.51 -1.84
CA PRO A 162 18.85 -6.27 -0.74
C PRO A 162 17.33 -6.48 -0.89
N VAL A 163 16.59 -5.46 -1.35
CA VAL A 163 15.14 -5.52 -1.56
C VAL A 163 14.82 -6.52 -2.67
N SER A 164 15.48 -6.36 -3.83
CA SER A 164 15.30 -7.23 -5.00
C SER A 164 15.63 -8.70 -4.67
N ALA A 165 16.76 -8.95 -3.99
CA ALA A 165 17.19 -10.30 -3.63
C ALA A 165 16.19 -10.98 -2.68
N GLN A 166 15.70 -10.27 -1.67
CA GLN A 166 14.71 -10.80 -0.73
C GLN A 166 13.37 -11.09 -1.44
N ALA A 167 12.84 -10.15 -2.22
CA ALA A 167 11.60 -10.33 -2.95
C ALA A 167 11.70 -11.51 -3.93
N HIS A 168 12.81 -11.63 -4.65
CA HIS A 168 13.07 -12.75 -5.56
C HIS A 168 13.10 -14.09 -4.82
N ALA A 169 13.84 -14.17 -3.71
CA ALA A 169 13.94 -15.39 -2.92
C ALA A 169 12.58 -15.82 -2.36
N GLN A 170 11.79 -14.88 -1.87
CA GLN A 170 10.47 -15.16 -1.31
C GLN A 170 9.47 -15.61 -2.38
N LEU A 171 9.49 -15.01 -3.59
CA LEU A 171 8.68 -15.47 -4.71
C LEU A 171 9.00 -16.92 -5.07
N LYS A 172 10.28 -17.26 -5.18
CA LYS A 172 10.74 -18.62 -5.49
C LYS A 172 10.35 -19.63 -4.40
N MET A 173 10.42 -19.23 -3.13
CA MET A 173 10.03 -20.06 -2.00
C MET A 173 8.51 -20.26 -1.93
N THR A 174 7.73 -19.23 -2.25
CA THR A 174 6.25 -19.25 -2.15
C THR A 174 5.62 -19.97 -3.36
N PHE A 175 6.21 -19.80 -4.54
CA PHE A 175 5.74 -20.38 -5.81
C PHE A 175 6.84 -21.26 -6.45
N PRO A 176 7.17 -22.41 -5.86
CA PRO A 176 8.14 -23.35 -6.43
C PRO A 176 7.57 -24.05 -7.69
N GLU A 177 8.42 -24.80 -8.41
CA GLU A 177 8.00 -25.69 -9.52
C GLU A 177 7.22 -24.98 -10.64
N SER A 178 7.64 -23.77 -11.02
CA SER A 178 6.98 -22.97 -12.06
C SER A 178 5.55 -22.52 -11.74
N LYS A 179 5.11 -22.61 -10.48
CA LYS A 179 3.79 -22.11 -10.03
C LYS A 179 3.65 -20.58 -10.05
N LEU A 180 4.74 -19.86 -10.33
CA LEU A 180 4.67 -18.42 -10.51
C LEU A 180 3.75 -18.05 -11.68
N GLY A 181 3.78 -18.80 -12.79
CA GLY A 181 2.88 -18.60 -13.93
C GLY A 181 1.40 -18.78 -13.56
N GLU A 182 1.06 -19.72 -12.67
CA GLU A 182 -0.31 -19.89 -12.16
C GLU A 182 -0.74 -18.71 -11.28
N ALA A 183 0.14 -18.25 -10.40
CA ALA A 183 -0.11 -17.08 -9.55
C ALA A 183 -0.29 -15.81 -10.39
N ILE A 184 0.54 -15.64 -11.42
CA ILE A 184 0.44 -14.56 -12.42
C ILE A 184 -0.90 -14.68 -13.17
N SER A 185 -1.27 -15.88 -13.64
CA SER A 185 -2.56 -16.12 -14.30
C SER A 185 -3.75 -15.72 -13.44
N PHE A 186 -3.68 -16.00 -12.13
CA PHE A 186 -4.72 -15.64 -11.17
C PHE A 186 -4.85 -14.12 -10.92
N CYS A 187 -3.76 -13.37 -11.08
CA CYS A 187 -3.67 -11.92 -10.82
C CYS A 187 -3.44 -11.07 -12.08
N LYS A 188 -3.61 -11.65 -13.27
CA LYS A 188 -3.14 -11.05 -14.53
C LYS A 188 -3.75 -9.69 -14.82
N SER A 189 -5.03 -9.51 -14.50
CA SER A 189 -5.74 -8.24 -14.69
C SER A 189 -5.19 -7.15 -13.78
N GLU A 190 -4.96 -7.48 -12.52
CA GLU A 190 -4.39 -6.55 -11.53
C GLU A 190 -2.93 -6.19 -11.84
N ILE A 191 -2.13 -7.15 -12.31
CA ILE A 191 -0.76 -6.92 -12.75
C ILE A 191 -0.75 -6.00 -13.97
N MET A 192 -1.50 -6.32 -15.03
CA MET A 192 -1.52 -5.51 -16.25
C MET A 192 -2.01 -4.08 -15.98
N SER A 193 -3.07 -3.92 -15.18
CA SER A 193 -3.58 -2.60 -14.78
C SER A 193 -2.50 -1.75 -14.10
N LEU A 194 -1.78 -2.31 -13.13
CA LEU A 194 -0.69 -1.61 -12.44
C LEU A 194 0.43 -1.20 -13.42
N LEU A 195 0.80 -2.10 -14.33
CA LEU A 195 1.86 -1.85 -15.31
C LEU A 195 1.46 -0.73 -16.29
N ILE A 196 0.22 -0.75 -16.80
CA ILE A 196 -0.31 0.33 -17.63
C ILE A 196 -0.27 1.65 -16.87
N ASP A 197 -0.77 1.69 -15.63
CA ASP A 197 -0.77 2.91 -14.84
C ASP A 197 0.65 3.47 -14.65
N ASN A 198 1.62 2.60 -14.34
CA ASN A 198 2.98 3.04 -14.12
C ASN A 198 3.65 3.56 -15.41
N LEU A 199 3.44 2.86 -16.52
CA LEU A 199 4.15 3.08 -17.78
C LEU A 199 3.50 4.12 -18.71
N THR A 200 2.27 4.56 -18.40
CA THR A 200 1.55 5.57 -19.20
C THR A 200 1.54 6.98 -18.58
N GLY A 201 2.36 7.21 -17.56
CA GLY A 201 2.57 8.55 -16.97
C GLY A 201 1.72 8.86 -15.73
N ASN A 202 0.82 7.96 -15.31
CA ASN A 202 0.05 8.17 -14.07
C ASN A 202 0.97 8.17 -12.85
N ALA A 203 2.00 7.31 -12.84
CA ALA A 203 2.99 7.27 -11.76
C ALA A 203 3.74 8.60 -11.57
N GLU A 204 4.19 9.21 -12.66
CA GLU A 204 4.89 10.50 -12.63
C GLU A 204 3.98 11.61 -12.10
N ALA A 205 2.74 11.72 -12.62
CA ALA A 205 1.77 12.72 -12.18
C ALA A 205 1.43 12.60 -10.68
N MET A 206 1.41 11.38 -10.17
CA MET A 206 1.18 11.05 -8.77
C MET A 206 2.33 11.44 -7.84
N LEU A 207 3.53 10.95 -8.15
CA LEU A 207 4.71 11.18 -7.34
C LEU A 207 5.04 12.68 -7.29
N SER A 208 4.76 13.39 -8.38
CA SER A 208 4.84 14.86 -8.46
C SER A 208 3.98 15.61 -7.45
N LYS A 209 2.86 15.03 -7.01
CA LYS A 209 1.98 15.63 -5.98
C LYS A 209 2.39 15.27 -4.55
N LYS A 210 3.19 14.22 -4.37
CA LYS A 210 3.51 13.63 -3.06
C LYS A 210 4.87 14.07 -2.52
N LEU A 211 5.82 14.32 -3.42
CA LEU A 211 7.20 14.68 -3.09
C LEU A 211 7.51 16.10 -3.51
N ASP A 212 7.86 16.93 -2.54
CA ASP A 212 8.23 18.32 -2.77
C ASP A 212 9.64 18.44 -3.37
N ASN A 213 10.57 17.55 -2.98
CA ASN A 213 11.92 17.52 -3.52
C ASN A 213 11.94 16.94 -4.95
N PRO A 214 12.35 17.70 -5.98
CA PRO A 214 12.35 17.25 -7.36
C PRO A 214 13.36 16.14 -7.65
N GLU A 215 14.51 16.12 -6.97
CA GLU A 215 15.55 15.11 -7.18
C GLU A 215 15.12 13.76 -6.60
N GLU A 216 14.62 13.75 -5.36
CA GLU A 216 14.07 12.54 -4.74
C GLU A 216 12.90 11.96 -5.54
N ARG A 217 12.08 12.84 -6.11
CA ARG A 217 10.95 12.48 -6.96
C ARG A 217 11.43 11.82 -8.25
N GLU A 218 12.40 12.40 -8.94
CA GLU A 218 12.97 11.82 -10.17
C GLU A 218 13.56 10.43 -9.89
N ILE A 219 14.34 10.28 -8.82
CA ILE A 219 14.90 8.98 -8.41
C ILE A 219 13.79 7.94 -8.19
N GLN A 220 12.69 8.33 -7.53
CA GLN A 220 11.57 7.43 -7.29
C GLN A 220 10.78 7.10 -8.56
N ILE A 221 10.56 8.06 -9.46
CA ILE A 221 9.91 7.85 -10.76
C ILE A 221 10.75 6.86 -11.58
N VAL A 222 12.06 7.11 -11.69
CA VAL A 222 12.99 6.25 -12.42
C VAL A 222 12.91 4.82 -11.90
N ARG A 223 12.96 4.64 -10.57
CA ARG A 223 12.84 3.31 -9.96
C ARG A 223 11.52 2.63 -10.33
N VAL A 224 10.39 3.31 -10.17
CA VAL A 224 9.07 2.73 -10.47
C VAL A 224 8.96 2.32 -11.95
N LEU A 225 9.45 3.15 -12.86
CA LEU A 225 9.45 2.83 -14.30
C LEU A 225 10.34 1.64 -14.61
N CYS A 226 11.59 1.62 -14.12
CA CYS A 226 12.50 0.49 -14.32
C CYS A 226 11.92 -0.82 -13.77
N SER A 227 11.40 -0.81 -12.53
CA SER A 227 10.79 -1.99 -11.93
C SER A 227 9.55 -2.45 -12.70
N SER A 228 8.76 -1.51 -13.26
CA SER A 228 7.56 -1.84 -14.05
C SER A 228 7.92 -2.42 -15.42
N LEU A 229 8.91 -1.88 -16.11
CA LEU A 229 9.40 -2.44 -17.39
C LEU A 229 9.91 -3.88 -17.20
N ARG A 230 10.67 -4.13 -16.13
CA ARG A 230 11.18 -5.47 -15.81
C ARG A 230 10.09 -6.42 -15.33
N ALA A 231 9.10 -5.92 -14.61
CA ALA A 231 7.93 -6.72 -14.23
C ALA A 231 7.04 -7.05 -15.43
N LEU A 232 6.93 -6.16 -16.42
CA LEU A 232 6.23 -6.43 -17.69
C LEU A 232 6.95 -7.54 -18.47
N ASP A 233 8.27 -7.46 -18.60
CA ASP A 233 9.12 -8.50 -19.22
C ASP A 233 8.92 -9.88 -18.55
N LEU A 234 8.97 -9.92 -17.21
CA LEU A 234 8.68 -11.12 -16.44
C LEU A 234 7.25 -11.62 -16.66
N PHE A 235 6.25 -10.73 -16.64
CA PHE A 235 4.85 -11.06 -16.85
C PHE A 235 4.62 -11.70 -18.21
N LEU A 236 5.18 -11.12 -19.27
CA LEU A 236 5.08 -11.64 -20.63
C LEU A 236 5.78 -12.99 -20.80
N THR A 237 6.86 -13.22 -20.05
CA THR A 237 7.62 -14.48 -20.10
C THR A 237 6.92 -15.60 -19.33
N GLU A 238 6.31 -15.31 -18.19
CA GLU A 238 5.76 -16.31 -17.27
C GLU A 238 4.25 -16.54 -17.44
N LEU A 239 3.53 -15.64 -18.14
CA LEU A 239 2.11 -15.81 -18.41
C LEU A 239 1.92 -17.01 -19.38
N PRO A 240 1.16 -18.04 -19.00
CA PRO A 240 0.94 -19.19 -19.87
C PRO A 240 0.22 -18.79 -21.17
N GLU A 241 0.62 -19.43 -22.28
CA GLU A 241 0.12 -19.14 -23.64
C GLU A 241 -1.40 -19.24 -23.81
N VAL A 242 -2.08 -19.98 -22.92
CA VAL A 242 -3.57 -20.07 -22.85
C VAL A 242 -4.22 -18.69 -22.63
N HIS A 243 -3.46 -17.67 -22.25
CA HIS A 243 -3.92 -16.31 -22.05
C HIS A 243 -3.52 -15.34 -23.17
N ASN A 244 -2.97 -15.82 -24.30
CA ASN A 244 -2.51 -14.96 -25.40
C ASN A 244 -3.61 -14.06 -25.98
N ASP A 245 -4.81 -14.59 -26.21
CA ASP A 245 -5.93 -13.79 -26.73
C ASP A 245 -6.26 -12.63 -25.78
N TRP A 246 -6.40 -12.94 -24.48
CA TRP A 246 -6.63 -11.94 -23.44
C TRP A 246 -5.45 -10.94 -23.34
N LEU A 247 -4.22 -11.41 -23.51
CA LEU A 247 -3.02 -10.58 -23.39
C LEU A 247 -2.98 -9.50 -24.46
N TRP A 248 -3.31 -9.84 -25.70
CA TRP A 248 -3.34 -8.87 -26.80
C TRP A 248 -4.35 -7.76 -26.56
N ASP A 249 -5.56 -8.09 -26.12
CA ASP A 249 -6.57 -7.10 -25.75
C ASP A 249 -6.12 -6.26 -24.54
N ALA A 250 -5.53 -6.91 -23.53
CA ALA A 250 -5.16 -6.26 -22.28
C ALA A 250 -3.94 -5.33 -22.43
N ILE A 251 -3.00 -5.62 -23.33
CA ILE A 251 -1.80 -4.80 -23.57
C ILE A 251 -2.05 -3.65 -24.56
N GLU A 252 -3.11 -3.71 -25.35
CA GLU A 252 -3.44 -2.69 -26.36
C GLU A 252 -3.38 -1.24 -25.82
N PRO A 253 -3.95 -0.91 -24.64
CA PRO A 253 -3.87 0.45 -24.11
C PRO A 253 -2.44 0.92 -23.86
N LEU A 254 -1.54 0.01 -23.47
CA LEU A 254 -0.12 0.33 -23.28
C LEU A 254 0.55 0.62 -24.64
N LEU A 255 0.29 -0.20 -25.65
CA LEU A 255 0.85 -0.05 -26.99
C LEU A 255 0.33 1.21 -27.70
N GLN A 256 -0.89 1.65 -27.41
CA GLN A 256 -1.45 2.89 -27.95
C GLN A 256 -0.94 4.15 -27.23
N ALA A 257 -0.37 4.01 -26.03
CA ALA A 257 0.10 5.15 -25.25
C ALA A 257 1.45 5.67 -25.77
N ASN A 258 1.44 6.83 -26.42
CA ASN A 258 2.67 7.49 -26.89
C ASN A 258 3.68 7.76 -25.76
N THR A 259 3.21 7.96 -24.53
CA THR A 259 4.06 8.10 -23.33
C THR A 259 4.93 6.87 -23.08
N PHE A 260 4.42 5.67 -23.34
CA PHE A 260 5.18 4.43 -23.18
C PHE A 260 6.36 4.38 -24.16
N TRP A 261 6.12 4.66 -25.44
CA TRP A 261 7.18 4.65 -26.45
C TRP A 261 8.25 5.72 -26.24
N LYS A 262 7.90 6.85 -25.61
CA LYS A 262 8.87 7.89 -25.23
C LYS A 262 9.89 7.41 -24.19
N LEU A 263 9.61 6.34 -23.43
CA LEU A 263 10.55 5.77 -22.46
C LEU A 263 11.87 5.30 -23.13
N ALA A 264 11.81 4.86 -24.39
CA ALA A 264 13.01 4.47 -25.15
C ALA A 264 14.01 5.62 -25.36
N ALA A 265 13.56 6.88 -25.26
CA ALA A 265 14.37 8.08 -25.35
C ALA A 265 14.52 8.82 -24.01
N HIS A 266 14.20 8.16 -22.89
CA HIS A 266 14.25 8.78 -21.56
C HIS A 266 15.69 9.19 -21.17
N GLN A 267 15.82 10.27 -20.38
CA GLN A 267 17.13 10.80 -19.99
C GLN A 267 17.93 9.82 -19.11
N SER A 268 17.22 9.12 -18.21
CA SER A 268 17.81 8.03 -17.41
C SER A 268 18.14 6.81 -18.28
N GLN A 269 19.41 6.40 -18.26
CA GLN A 269 19.88 5.21 -18.97
C GLN A 269 19.27 3.91 -18.44
N ASN A 270 18.79 3.89 -17.20
CA ASN A 270 18.19 2.69 -16.61
C ASN A 270 16.78 2.40 -17.17
N ILE A 271 16.14 3.41 -17.78
CA ILE A 271 14.80 3.27 -18.39
C ILE A 271 14.90 2.89 -19.87
N ARG A 272 15.92 3.40 -20.57
CA ARG A 272 16.17 3.10 -21.99
C ARG A 272 16.65 1.66 -22.18
#